data_AF-A0A1G9AYK5-F1
#
_entry.id   AF-A0A1G9AYK5-F1
#
_cell.length_a   1.000
_cell.length_b   1.000
_cell.length_c   1.000
_cell.angle_alpha   90.00
_cell.angle_beta   90.00
_cell.angle_gamma   90.00
#
_symmetry.space_group_name_H-M   'P 1'
#
loop_
_entity.id
_entity.type
_entity.pdbx_description
1 polymer ?
#
loop_
_entity_poly.entity_id
_entity_poly.type
_entity_poly.pdbx_seq_one_letter_code
_entity_poly.pdbx_strand_id
1 'polypeptide(L)'
;MDIYVGDIRENAPQCAEPCGRFFNQSGTYPNCPGGPSHHYDMSLWLTSGFGGGAGGDWGQRIGSEYYMSNLNADNLHILLHEIGHSFGLDDFYDWTPTGVCCFLMKAGSASSITEFDAWMFRDWWRHLKSRYGR
;
A
#
# COMPACT_ATOMS: atom_id res chain seq x y z
N MET A 1 -12.06 5.10 13.60
CA MET A 1 -11.46 3.80 13.27
C MET A 1 -11.97 2.82 14.29
N ASP A 2 -12.64 1.78 13.86
CA ASP A 2 -13.07 0.70 14.75
C ASP A 2 -11.85 -0.14 15.12
N ILE A 3 -11.76 -0.52 16.40
CA ILE A 3 -10.69 -1.39 16.90
C ILE A 3 -11.27 -2.79 17.01
N TYR A 4 -10.77 -3.70 16.20
CA TYR A 4 -11.09 -5.11 16.27
C TYR A 4 -9.98 -5.83 17.03
N VAL A 5 -10.31 -6.39 18.20
CA VAL A 5 -9.37 -7.08 19.07
C VAL A 5 -9.56 -8.58 18.91
N GLY A 6 -8.46 -9.33 18.79
CA GLY A 6 -8.50 -10.80 18.71
C GLY A 6 -8.56 -11.37 17.30
N ASP A 7 -8.56 -10.54 16.27
CA ASP A 7 -8.31 -10.98 14.89
C ASP A 7 -6.80 -11.17 14.71
N ILE A 8 -6.34 -12.42 14.82
CA ILE A 8 -4.93 -12.80 14.78
C ILE A 8 -4.70 -13.74 13.60
N ARG A 9 -3.74 -13.38 12.75
CA ARG A 9 -3.28 -14.22 11.64
C ARG A 9 -1.75 -14.20 11.60
N GLU A 10 -1.12 -15.36 11.36
CA GLU A 10 0.34 -15.55 11.48
C GLU A 10 0.93 -14.99 12.81
N ASN A 11 0.20 -15.14 13.92
CA ASN A 11 0.55 -14.59 15.25
C ASN A 11 0.69 -13.05 15.30
N ALA A 12 0.13 -12.31 14.35
CA ALA A 12 0.08 -10.86 14.35
C ALA A 12 -1.38 -10.36 14.40
N PRO A 13 -1.66 -9.24 15.11
CA PRO A 13 -2.95 -8.56 14.98
C PRO A 13 -3.17 -8.09 13.55
N GLN A 14 -4.38 -8.27 13.03
CA GLN A 14 -4.77 -7.75 11.71
C GLN A 14 -6.07 -6.93 11.77
N CYS A 15 -6.27 -6.10 10.74
CA CYS A 15 -7.58 -5.47 10.52
C CYS A 15 -8.63 -6.54 10.19
N ALA A 16 -9.88 -6.32 10.59
CA ALA A 16 -10.94 -7.31 10.44
C ALA A 16 -11.26 -7.61 8.97
N GLU A 17 -10.97 -8.82 8.49
CA GLU A 17 -11.18 -9.22 7.09
C GLU A 17 -12.60 -8.86 6.55
N PRO A 18 -13.70 -9.02 7.32
CA PRO A 18 -15.04 -8.64 6.87
C PRO A 18 -15.20 -7.17 6.46
N CYS A 19 -14.34 -6.28 6.94
CA CYS A 19 -14.33 -4.85 6.65
C CYS A 19 -13.28 -4.43 5.60
N GLY A 20 -12.44 -5.35 5.12
CA GLY A 20 -11.41 -5.04 4.14
C GLY A 20 -11.93 -4.98 2.71
N ARG A 21 -11.49 -3.97 1.93
CA ARG A 21 -11.84 -3.83 0.51
C ARG A 21 -11.40 -5.03 -0.33
N PHE A 22 -10.23 -5.59 -0.03
CA PHE A 22 -9.70 -6.79 -0.68
C PHE A 22 -10.70 -7.96 -0.65
N PHE A 23 -11.39 -8.15 0.48
CA PHE A 23 -12.38 -9.20 0.67
C PHE A 23 -13.79 -8.82 0.19
N ASN A 24 -14.03 -7.53 -0.10
CA ASN A 24 -15.34 -6.96 -0.43
C ASN A 24 -15.27 -6.11 -1.71
N GLN A 25 -14.80 -6.68 -2.83
CA GLN A 25 -14.55 -5.93 -4.07
C GLN A 25 -15.82 -5.31 -4.69
N SER A 26 -17.01 -5.84 -4.36
CA SER A 26 -18.32 -5.25 -4.75
C SER A 26 -18.63 -3.94 -4.04
N GLY A 27 -17.98 -3.66 -2.90
CA GLY A 27 -18.23 -2.50 -2.06
C GLY A 27 -19.46 -2.61 -1.14
N THR A 28 -20.03 -3.80 -0.94
CA THR A 28 -21.28 -4.00 -0.17
C THR A 28 -21.10 -4.43 1.29
N TYR A 29 -19.88 -4.77 1.74
CA TYR A 29 -19.48 -5.04 3.13
C TYR A 29 -20.54 -5.73 4.03
N PRO A 30 -21.14 -6.86 3.62
CA PRO A 30 -22.29 -7.45 4.32
C PRO A 30 -21.95 -7.99 5.72
N ASN A 31 -20.68 -8.32 5.96
CA ASN A 31 -20.21 -8.91 7.21
C ASN A 31 -19.42 -7.90 8.08
N CYS A 32 -19.26 -6.65 7.64
CA CYS A 32 -18.63 -5.62 8.44
C CYS A 32 -19.64 -5.05 9.44
N PRO A 33 -19.41 -5.06 10.76
CA PRO A 33 -20.40 -4.59 11.75
C PRO A 33 -20.86 -3.14 11.54
N GLY A 34 -19.98 -2.26 11.07
CA GLY A 34 -20.30 -0.86 10.73
C GLY A 34 -20.66 -0.65 9.25
N GLY A 35 -20.79 -1.72 8.48
CA GLY A 35 -21.11 -1.69 7.06
C GLY A 35 -20.08 -0.91 6.21
N PRO A 36 -20.49 -0.44 5.02
CA PRO A 36 -19.61 0.27 4.10
C PRO A 36 -18.97 1.55 4.67
N SER A 37 -19.54 2.20 5.68
CA SER A 37 -18.93 3.41 6.27
C SER A 37 -17.74 3.13 7.19
N HIS A 38 -17.53 1.87 7.59
CA HIS A 38 -16.47 1.47 8.53
C HIS A 38 -15.44 0.53 7.88
N HIS A 39 -15.42 0.47 6.55
CA HIS A 39 -14.41 -0.31 5.83
C HIS A 39 -13.01 0.29 5.93
N TYR A 40 -12.01 -0.53 5.59
CA TYR A 40 -10.67 -0.07 5.25
C TYR A 40 -10.29 -0.58 3.86
N ASP A 41 -9.45 0.18 3.16
CA ASP A 41 -8.97 -0.19 1.81
C ASP A 41 -7.63 -0.92 1.84
N MET A 42 -6.73 -0.51 2.74
CA MET A 42 -5.37 -1.05 2.84
C MET A 42 -5.03 -1.36 4.29
N SER A 43 -4.19 -2.38 4.52
CA SER A 43 -3.60 -2.69 5.82
C SER A 43 -2.08 -2.59 5.80
N LEU A 44 -1.48 -2.29 6.95
CA LEU A 44 -0.03 -2.36 7.16
C LEU A 44 0.30 -3.55 8.05
N TRP A 45 1.11 -4.46 7.53
CA TRP A 45 1.58 -5.65 8.23
C TRP A 45 3.07 -5.55 8.56
N LEU A 46 3.42 -5.59 9.85
CA LEU A 46 4.81 -5.63 10.29
C LEU A 46 5.22 -7.07 10.61
N THR A 47 6.24 -7.60 9.93
CA THR A 47 6.74 -8.97 10.14
C THR A 47 8.16 -8.94 10.70
N SER A 48 8.36 -9.56 11.86
CA SER A 48 9.71 -9.66 12.44
C SER A 48 10.60 -10.56 11.59
N GLY A 49 11.84 -10.11 11.35
CA GLY A 49 12.82 -10.84 10.55
C GLY A 49 12.56 -10.80 9.04
N PHE A 50 11.54 -10.07 8.57
CA PHE A 50 11.28 -9.91 7.15
C PHE A 50 12.19 -8.83 6.55
N GLY A 51 12.97 -9.20 5.53
CA GLY A 51 13.81 -8.28 4.77
C GLY A 51 13.07 -7.74 3.54
N GLY A 52 12.96 -6.42 3.44
CA GLY A 52 12.31 -5.75 2.30
C GLY A 52 10.83 -5.41 2.56
N GLY A 53 10.07 -5.35 1.48
CA GLY A 53 8.64 -5.05 1.46
C GLY A 53 7.90 -5.90 0.44
N ALA A 54 6.58 -5.99 0.61
CA ALA A 54 5.66 -6.53 -0.38
C ALA A 54 4.34 -5.76 -0.31
N GLY A 55 3.87 -5.26 -1.44
CA GLY A 55 2.68 -4.44 -1.57
C GLY A 55 1.69 -5.02 -2.56
N GLY A 56 0.43 -4.64 -2.41
CA GLY A 56 -0.64 -5.01 -3.33
C GLY A 56 -1.94 -4.29 -3.01
N ASP A 57 -3.00 -4.69 -3.71
CA ASP A 57 -4.36 -4.16 -3.55
C ASP A 57 -4.95 -4.35 -2.13
N TRP A 58 -4.35 -5.24 -1.33
CA TRP A 58 -4.68 -5.47 0.07
C TRP A 58 -3.93 -4.58 1.06
N GLY A 59 -2.80 -3.96 0.67
CA GLY A 59 -1.96 -3.15 1.55
C GLY A 59 -0.46 -3.41 1.41
N GLN A 60 0.28 -3.28 2.52
CA GLN A 60 1.73 -3.39 2.57
C GLN A 60 2.19 -4.33 3.69
N ARG A 61 3.20 -5.15 3.43
CA ARG A 61 3.94 -5.94 4.42
C ARG A 61 5.40 -5.51 4.40
N ILE A 62 5.95 -5.16 5.56
CA ILE A 62 7.35 -4.72 5.70
C ILE A 62 7.98 -5.30 6.96
N GLY A 63 9.32 -5.27 7.03
CA GLY A 63 10.06 -5.70 8.21
C GLY A 63 9.76 -4.83 9.43
N SER A 64 9.41 -5.45 10.56
CA SER A 64 9.16 -4.73 11.82
C SER A 64 10.40 -3.94 12.25
N GLU A 65 11.57 -4.53 12.13
CA GLU A 65 12.84 -3.91 12.53
C GLU A 65 13.16 -2.69 11.67
N TYR A 66 12.89 -2.77 10.36
CA TYR A 66 13.04 -1.64 9.44
C TYR A 66 12.07 -0.51 9.81
N TYR A 67 10.79 -0.81 9.96
CA TYR A 67 9.77 0.19 10.28
C TYR A 67 10.09 0.90 11.59
N MET A 68 10.36 0.12 12.65
CA MET A 68 10.64 0.65 13.98
C MET A 68 11.91 1.51 14.01
N SER A 69 12.95 1.12 13.27
CA SER A 69 14.20 1.89 13.17
C SER A 69 14.04 3.21 12.41
N ASN A 70 12.97 3.36 11.62
CA ASN A 70 12.71 4.53 10.77
C ASN A 70 11.44 5.29 11.16
N LEU A 71 10.87 5.06 12.35
CA LEU A 71 9.62 5.69 12.80
C LEU A 71 9.61 7.23 12.74
N ASN A 72 10.77 7.84 12.93
CA ASN A 72 10.93 9.30 12.92
C ASN A 72 11.44 9.84 11.58
N ALA A 73 11.56 8.99 10.56
CA ALA A 73 11.96 9.43 9.24
C ALA A 73 10.78 10.11 8.54
N ASP A 74 11.05 11.23 7.86
CA ASP A 74 10.03 11.90 7.03
C ASP A 74 9.54 11.01 5.88
N ASN A 75 10.40 10.08 5.43
CA ASN A 75 10.12 9.18 4.33
C ASN A 75 10.58 7.77 4.68
N LEU A 76 9.62 6.84 4.82
CA LEU A 76 9.90 5.42 4.95
C LEU A 76 9.96 4.81 3.55
N HIS A 77 11.13 4.88 2.92
CA HIS A 77 11.36 4.49 1.53
C HIS A 77 10.65 3.19 1.09
N ILE A 78 10.84 2.08 1.83
CA ILE A 78 10.24 0.79 1.47
C ILE A 78 8.71 0.88 1.55
N LEU A 79 8.18 1.46 2.62
CA LEU A 79 6.73 1.62 2.76
C LEU A 79 6.14 2.48 1.64
N LEU A 80 6.81 3.57 1.27
CA LEU A 80 6.37 4.44 0.17
C LEU A 80 6.33 3.69 -1.17
N HIS A 81 7.31 2.83 -1.42
CA HIS A 81 7.33 1.94 -2.58
C HIS A 81 6.14 0.96 -2.55
N GLU A 82 5.93 0.26 -1.43
CA GLU A 82 4.83 -0.72 -1.32
C GLU A 82 3.43 -0.08 -1.42
N ILE A 83 3.26 1.16 -0.96
CA ILE A 83 2.02 1.93 -1.15
C ILE A 83 1.74 2.16 -2.65
N GLY A 84 2.78 2.32 -3.48
CA GLY A 84 2.62 2.45 -4.92
C GLY A 84 1.91 1.24 -5.54
N HIS A 85 2.27 0.03 -5.11
CA HIS A 85 1.60 -1.21 -5.54
C HIS A 85 0.12 -1.26 -5.12
N SER A 86 -0.25 -0.69 -3.96
CA SER A 86 -1.66 -0.60 -3.56
C SER A 86 -2.50 0.27 -4.49
N PHE A 87 -1.87 1.18 -5.23
CA PHE A 87 -2.53 1.95 -6.28
C PHE A 87 -2.39 1.32 -7.68
N GLY A 88 -1.81 0.12 -7.77
CA GLY A 88 -1.62 -0.61 -9.02
C GLY A 88 -0.43 -0.15 -9.85
N LEU A 89 0.54 0.55 -9.24
CA LEU A 89 1.80 0.87 -9.90
C LEU A 89 2.72 -0.36 -9.85
N ASP A 90 3.32 -0.70 -10.98
CA ASP A 90 4.21 -1.85 -11.11
C ASP A 90 5.66 -1.48 -10.77
N ASP A 91 6.47 -2.49 -10.49
CA ASP A 91 7.91 -2.37 -10.39
C ASP A 91 8.57 -2.09 -11.75
N PHE A 92 9.64 -1.28 -11.73
CA PHE A 92 10.41 -0.94 -12.93
C PHE A 92 11.76 -1.67 -12.95
N TYR A 93 11.74 -3.00 -12.87
CA TYR A 93 12.95 -3.85 -12.95
C TYR A 93 13.41 -4.07 -14.39
N ASP A 94 12.49 -4.39 -15.28
CA ASP A 94 12.80 -4.83 -16.65
C ASP A 94 12.99 -3.67 -17.63
N TRP A 95 12.42 -2.51 -17.28
CA TRP A 95 12.46 -1.32 -18.13
C TRP A 95 12.33 -0.05 -17.28
N THR A 96 12.96 1.03 -17.75
CA THR A 96 12.79 2.37 -17.18
C THR A 96 12.58 3.41 -18.29
N PRO A 97 11.77 4.46 -18.06
CA PRO A 97 11.56 5.51 -19.05
C PRO A 97 12.87 6.24 -19.38
N THR A 98 13.13 6.46 -20.67
CA THR A 98 14.34 7.18 -21.11
C THR A 98 14.33 8.62 -20.62
N GLY A 99 15.47 9.08 -20.09
CA GLY A 99 15.63 10.46 -19.61
C GLY A 99 14.99 10.73 -18.24
N VAL A 100 14.40 9.71 -17.61
CA VAL A 100 13.81 9.83 -16.28
C VAL A 100 14.64 9.04 -15.27
N CYS A 101 15.14 9.76 -14.28
CA CYS A 101 15.49 9.24 -12.97
C CYS A 101 15.05 10.29 -11.95
N CYS A 102 14.74 9.98 -10.72
CA CYS A 102 14.59 8.68 -10.05
C CYS A 102 13.22 8.69 -9.38
N PHE A 103 12.66 7.53 -9.05
CA PHE A 103 11.29 7.45 -8.54
C PHE A 103 11.08 6.18 -7.74
N LEU A 104 10.07 6.16 -6.87
CA LEU A 104 9.90 5.10 -5.88
C LEU A 104 9.73 3.73 -6.53
N MET A 105 8.93 3.64 -7.59
CA MET A 105 8.65 2.37 -8.30
C MET A 105 9.84 1.82 -9.08
N LYS A 106 10.92 2.59 -9.24
CA LYS A 106 12.23 2.06 -9.59
C LYS A 106 12.98 1.82 -8.29
N ALA A 107 12.79 0.62 -7.74
CA ALA A 107 13.24 0.25 -6.39
C ALA A 107 14.68 0.68 -6.10
N GLY A 108 14.89 1.31 -4.93
CA GLY A 108 16.18 1.82 -4.48
C GLY A 108 16.70 3.08 -5.18
N SER A 109 16.03 3.59 -6.22
CA SER A 109 16.51 4.79 -6.95
C SER A 109 16.14 6.12 -6.29
N ALA A 110 15.09 6.15 -5.46
CA ALA A 110 14.65 7.33 -4.73
C ALA A 110 14.19 6.95 -3.31
N SER A 111 14.57 7.73 -2.29
CA SER A 111 14.20 7.49 -0.88
C SER A 111 12.98 8.30 -0.40
N SER A 112 12.40 9.12 -1.27
CA SER A 112 11.25 9.99 -1.00
C SER A 112 10.40 10.15 -2.26
N ILE A 113 9.17 10.65 -2.12
CA ILE A 113 8.30 10.94 -3.26
C ILE A 113 8.92 12.05 -4.11
N THR A 114 9.12 11.77 -5.40
CA THR A 114 9.67 12.71 -6.37
C THR A 114 8.59 13.42 -7.18
N GLU A 115 8.99 14.43 -7.96
CA GLU A 115 8.09 15.06 -8.94
C GLU A 115 7.58 14.05 -9.99
N PHE A 116 8.44 13.11 -10.40
CA PHE A 116 8.06 12.07 -11.35
C PHE A 116 7.04 11.10 -10.75
N ASP A 117 7.19 10.70 -9.48
CA ASP A 117 6.17 9.89 -8.79
C ASP A 117 4.81 10.58 -8.80
N ALA A 118 4.80 11.87 -8.46
CA ALA A 118 3.57 12.66 -8.44
C ALA A 118 2.95 12.79 -9.83
N TRP A 119 3.76 13.00 -10.88
CA TRP A 119 3.30 13.03 -12.27
C TRP A 119 2.75 11.67 -12.71
N MET A 120 3.50 10.59 -12.48
CA MET A 120 3.16 9.23 -12.86
C MET A 120 1.85 8.79 -12.22
N PHE A 121 1.66 9.09 -10.93
CA PHE A 121 0.42 8.80 -10.22
C PHE A 121 -0.79 9.52 -10.82
N ARG A 122 -0.64 10.81 -11.13
CA ARG A 122 -1.71 11.59 -11.79
C ARG A 122 -2.00 11.07 -13.20
N ASP A 123 -0.97 10.71 -13.95
CA ASP A 123 -1.11 10.20 -15.31
C ASP A 123 -1.81 8.83 -15.32
N TRP A 124 -1.38 7.92 -14.44
CA TRP A 124 -2.04 6.65 -14.17
C TRP A 124 -3.52 6.84 -13.85
N TRP A 125 -3.84 7.69 -12.87
CA TRP A 125 -5.23 7.95 -12.49
C TRP A 125 -6.05 8.55 -13.62
N ARG A 126 -5.49 9.45 -14.43
CA ARG A 126 -6.17 10.07 -15.58
C ARG A 126 -6.66 9.03 -16.58
N HIS A 127 -5.94 7.92 -16.77
CA HIS A 127 -6.34 6.84 -17.68
C HIS A 127 -7.40 5.91 -17.08
N LEU A 128 -7.49 5.82 -15.75
CA LEU A 128 -8.50 5.01 -15.05
C LEU A 128 -9.80 5.76 -14.76
N LYS A 129 -9.72 7.08 -14.60
CA LYS A 129 -10.81 7.93 -14.11
C LYS A 129 -12.11 7.80 -14.90
N SER A 130 -12.05 7.66 -16.22
CA SER A 130 -13.26 7.54 -17.06
C SER A 130 -14.10 6.30 -16.74
N ARG A 131 -13.47 5.23 -16.23
CA ARG A 131 -14.11 3.96 -15.90
C ARG A 131 -14.40 3.81 -14.41
N TYR A 132 -13.50 4.32 -13.56
CA TYR A 132 -13.53 4.05 -12.12
C TYR A 132 -13.62 5.29 -11.25
N GLY A 133 -13.46 6.49 -11.82
CA GLY A 133 -13.65 7.75 -11.10
C GLY A 133 -15.13 7.94 -10.79
N ARG A 134 -15.48 7.82 -9.52
CA ARG A 134 -16.79 8.19 -9.00
C ARG A 134 -16.84 9.68 -8.71
#